data_AF-A0A922E7K6-F1
#
_entry.id   AF-A0A922E7K6-F1
#
_cell.length_a   1.000
_cell.length_b   1.000
_cell.length_c   1.000
_cell.angle_alpha   90.00
_cell.angle_beta   90.00
_cell.angle_gamma   90.00
#
_symmetry.space_group_name_H-M   'P 1'
#
loop_
_entity.id
_entity.type
_entity.pdbx_description
1 polymer ?
#
loop_
_entity_poly.entity_id
_entity_poly.type
_entity_poly.pdbx_seq_one_letter_code
_entity_poly.pdbx_strand_id
1 'polypeptide(L)'
;MIVDKEMYPSQEDLLYEEEVLRNPFSLKLWWRYLIARSDAPFKKRFVIYERALKALPGSYKLWYAYLRERLDLVRNLPVTHSLFQALNNTFERALVTMHKMPRIWIMYLQTLTDQKLLARTRHTFDRALCALPVTQHDRIWEPYLVFVSQKGVPIETSLRVYRRYLKYDPTHIEDFIEFLVNSSLWQEAAERLASVLNDDEFYSIKGKTKHRLWLELCDLLTRHATEVSGLNVDAIIRGGIRKFTDEVGRLWTSLAEYYIRRNLHEKARDIFEEGIMTVVTVRDFSVIFDSYSQFEESMLAHKMESVSSSDEEEEGEEENDVDDDEDVRLDLNLSVAKLEKKILNGFWLHDTKDIDLRIARLEDLINRRPELANSVLLRQNPHNVEQWHRRVKLFEGNPTKQILTYTEAVRTVDPNKAVGKPHTLWVNFARLYENHKDVANARVIFDKAVQVNYKTVDHLATLYCEWAEMELRHKNFKGALDLMRRATAEPSVEVKRRGNPNLFSHALIIIVLKVSDIADHHTLPHLVSRKEILSRSSYFEYFFFYL
;
A
#
# COMPACT_ATOMS: atom_id res chain seq x y z
N MET A 1 -62.23 36.17 12.68
CA MET A 1 -61.24 36.98 13.44
C MET A 1 -61.69 38.42 13.38
N ILE A 2 -62.12 38.97 14.52
CA ILE A 2 -62.34 40.40 14.68
C ILE A 2 -60.95 41.04 14.57
N VAL A 3 -60.74 41.89 13.57
CA VAL A 3 -59.48 42.60 13.39
C VAL A 3 -59.41 43.67 14.48
N ASP A 4 -58.42 43.58 15.37
CA ASP A 4 -58.21 44.55 16.46
C ASP A 4 -58.14 45.99 15.90
N LYS A 5 -58.77 46.94 16.60
CA LYS A 5 -58.87 48.35 16.15
C LYS A 5 -57.52 49.04 15.94
N GLU A 6 -56.45 48.49 16.52
CA GLU A 6 -55.08 48.96 16.35
C GLU A 6 -54.50 48.66 14.95
N MET A 7 -55.17 47.81 14.18
CA MET A 7 -54.77 47.33 12.85
C MET A 7 -55.42 48.13 11.71
N TYR A 8 -56.25 49.15 12.02
CA TYR A 8 -56.80 50.02 11.00
C TYR A 8 -55.75 50.99 10.45
N PRO A 9 -55.85 51.36 9.17
CA PRO A 9 -54.97 52.34 8.53
C PRO A 9 -55.01 53.65 9.30
N SER A 10 -53.84 54.20 9.63
CA SER A 10 -53.72 55.52 10.25
C SER A 10 -54.01 56.61 9.23
N GLN A 11 -54.22 57.87 9.65
CA GLN A 11 -54.63 58.94 8.72
C GLN A 11 -53.61 59.21 7.59
N GLU A 12 -52.35 58.89 7.83
CA GLU A 12 -51.25 58.91 6.84
C GLU A 12 -51.26 57.72 5.86
N ASP A 13 -51.92 56.61 6.20
CA ASP A 13 -52.06 55.44 5.33
C ASP A 13 -53.11 55.66 4.23
N LEU A 14 -54.11 56.50 4.49
CA LEU A 14 -55.24 56.77 3.58
C LEU A 14 -54.79 57.18 2.18
N LEU A 15 -53.75 58.03 2.07
CA LEU A 15 -53.20 58.45 0.78
C LEU A 15 -52.72 57.25 -0.05
N TYR A 16 -51.95 56.37 0.57
CA TYR A 16 -51.43 55.17 -0.08
C TYR A 16 -52.53 54.12 -0.32
N GLU A 17 -53.52 54.03 0.56
CA GLU A 17 -54.66 53.14 0.39
C GLU A 17 -55.55 53.54 -0.79
N GLU A 18 -55.80 54.84 -0.98
CA GLU A 18 -56.52 55.34 -2.15
C GLU A 18 -55.74 55.07 -3.45
N GLU A 19 -54.43 55.28 -3.46
CA GLU A 19 -53.58 54.98 -4.62
C GLU A 19 -53.57 53.47 -4.96
N VAL A 20 -53.49 52.63 -3.94
CA VAL A 20 -53.51 51.16 -4.08
C VAL A 20 -54.88 50.66 -4.55
N LEU A 21 -55.98 51.24 -4.06
CA LEU A 21 -57.33 50.90 -4.51
C LEU A 21 -57.58 51.32 -5.97
N ARG A 22 -57.01 52.47 -6.38
CA ARG A 22 -57.10 52.93 -7.78
C ARG A 22 -56.36 52.02 -8.74
N ASN A 23 -55.19 51.50 -8.36
CA ASN A 23 -54.38 50.62 -9.21
C ASN A 23 -53.81 49.41 -8.45
N PRO A 24 -54.64 48.38 -8.17
CA PRO A 24 -54.22 47.22 -7.36
C PRO A 24 -53.11 46.38 -7.99
N PHE A 25 -52.94 46.40 -9.31
CA PHE A 25 -51.95 45.60 -10.02
C PHE A 25 -50.58 46.28 -10.17
N SER A 26 -50.37 47.47 -9.61
CA SER A 26 -49.09 48.19 -9.73
C SER A 26 -48.13 47.85 -8.59
N LEU A 27 -47.08 47.10 -8.89
CA LEU A 27 -46.03 46.74 -7.93
C LEU A 27 -45.34 47.96 -7.28
N LYS A 28 -45.19 49.05 -8.03
CA LYS A 28 -44.51 50.26 -7.55
C LYS A 28 -45.26 50.94 -6.41
N LEU A 29 -46.59 50.95 -6.46
CA LEU A 29 -47.44 51.59 -5.44
C LEU A 29 -47.41 50.79 -4.14
N TRP A 30 -47.57 49.46 -4.23
CA TRP A 30 -47.42 48.56 -3.08
C TRP A 30 -46.02 48.64 -2.45
N TRP A 31 -44.98 48.73 -3.26
CA TRP A 31 -43.60 48.84 -2.77
C TRP A 31 -43.33 50.18 -2.07
N ARG A 32 -43.86 51.29 -2.61
CA ARG A 32 -43.79 52.61 -1.95
C ARG A 32 -44.52 52.61 -0.61
N TYR A 33 -45.69 51.99 -0.56
CA TYR A 33 -46.47 51.87 0.67
C TYR A 33 -45.72 51.06 1.74
N LEU A 34 -45.04 49.99 1.34
CA LEU A 34 -44.19 49.19 2.24
C LEU A 34 -42.93 49.93 2.71
N ILE A 35 -42.28 50.70 1.85
CA ILE A 35 -41.11 51.53 2.22
C ILE A 35 -41.53 52.60 3.23
N ALA A 36 -42.65 53.29 2.99
CA ALA A 36 -43.16 54.32 3.88
C ALA A 36 -43.50 53.78 5.29
N ARG A 37 -43.70 52.46 5.41
CA ARG A 37 -44.02 51.77 6.66
C ARG A 37 -42.95 50.79 7.12
N SER A 38 -41.68 50.98 6.72
CA SER A 38 -40.55 50.16 7.19
C SER A 38 -40.44 50.09 8.71
N ASP A 39 -40.77 51.19 9.40
CA ASP A 39 -40.58 51.35 10.84
C ASP A 39 -41.79 50.83 11.65
N ALA A 40 -42.87 50.45 10.97
CA ALA A 40 -44.09 49.98 11.62
C ALA A 40 -43.93 48.55 12.20
N PRO A 41 -44.66 48.21 13.29
CA PRO A 41 -44.69 46.86 13.84
C PRO A 41 -45.03 45.83 12.77
N PHE A 42 -44.36 44.68 12.82
CA PHE A 42 -44.49 43.65 11.79
C PHE A 42 -45.94 43.19 11.53
N LYS A 43 -46.78 43.15 12.57
CA LYS A 43 -48.21 42.79 12.43
C LYS A 43 -48.97 43.71 11.47
N LYS A 44 -48.64 45.01 11.41
CA LYS A 44 -49.25 45.97 10.47
C LYS A 44 -48.73 45.76 9.04
N ARG A 45 -47.41 45.62 8.89
CA ARG A 45 -46.78 45.30 7.60
C ARG A 45 -47.28 43.98 7.02
N PHE A 46 -47.52 42.98 7.86
CA PHE A 46 -48.07 41.69 7.48
C PHE A 46 -49.40 41.82 6.72
N VAL A 47 -50.31 42.67 7.20
CA VAL A 47 -51.61 42.89 6.55
C VAL A 47 -51.43 43.55 5.18
N ILE A 48 -50.48 44.49 5.06
CA ILE A 48 -50.15 45.14 3.79
C ILE A 48 -49.58 44.12 2.80
N TYR A 49 -48.65 43.27 3.23
CA TYR A 49 -48.11 42.19 2.40
C TYR A 49 -49.18 41.19 1.96
N GLU A 50 -50.06 40.74 2.85
CA GLU A 50 -51.15 39.81 2.51
C GLU A 50 -52.15 40.42 1.50
N ARG A 51 -52.41 41.73 1.60
CA ARG A 51 -53.23 42.45 0.60
C ARG A 51 -52.49 42.57 -0.74
N ALA A 52 -51.22 42.94 -0.72
CA ALA A 52 -50.39 43.08 -1.90
C ALA A 52 -50.25 41.75 -2.67
N LEU A 53 -50.06 40.64 -1.95
CA LEU A 53 -49.89 39.30 -2.53
C LEU A 53 -51.20 38.71 -3.06
N LYS A 54 -52.36 39.12 -2.54
CA LYS A 54 -53.66 38.81 -3.15
C LYS A 54 -53.85 39.50 -4.49
N ALA A 55 -53.40 40.75 -4.60
CA ALA A 55 -53.49 41.52 -5.84
C ALA A 55 -52.42 41.12 -6.87
N LEU A 56 -51.21 40.77 -6.42
CA LEU A 56 -50.06 40.41 -7.26
C LEU A 56 -49.39 39.11 -6.80
N PRO A 57 -50.00 37.94 -7.11
CA PRO A 57 -49.48 36.65 -6.67
C PRO A 57 -48.12 36.28 -7.30
N GLY A 58 -47.82 36.78 -8.50
CA GLY A 58 -46.59 36.45 -9.24
C GLY A 58 -45.38 37.34 -8.96
N SER A 59 -45.48 38.28 -8.01
CA SER A 59 -44.40 39.22 -7.72
C SER A 59 -43.29 38.59 -6.86
N TYR A 60 -42.15 38.27 -7.48
CA TYR A 60 -40.98 37.77 -6.77
C TYR A 60 -40.50 38.74 -5.68
N LYS A 61 -40.45 40.04 -5.97
CA LYS A 61 -39.91 41.04 -5.03
C LYS A 61 -40.75 41.14 -3.75
N LEU A 62 -42.07 41.10 -3.89
CA LEU A 62 -42.98 41.14 -2.74
C LEU A 62 -42.90 39.86 -1.92
N TRP A 63 -42.91 38.69 -2.57
CA TRP A 63 -42.75 37.41 -1.88
C TRP A 63 -41.40 37.31 -1.16
N TYR A 64 -40.30 37.69 -1.82
CA TYR A 64 -38.96 37.62 -1.23
C TYR A 64 -38.82 38.53 -0.01
N ALA A 65 -39.28 39.79 -0.10
CA ALA A 65 -39.25 40.72 1.02
C ALA A 65 -40.12 40.24 2.18
N TYR A 66 -41.34 39.79 1.90
CA TYR A 66 -42.27 39.26 2.89
C TYR A 66 -41.70 38.04 3.63
N LEU A 67 -41.17 37.07 2.89
CA LEU A 67 -40.57 35.87 3.48
C LEU A 67 -39.32 36.21 4.30
N ARG A 68 -38.49 37.15 3.85
CA ARG A 68 -37.31 37.59 4.61
C ARG A 68 -37.68 38.25 5.93
N GLU A 69 -38.63 39.18 5.93
CA GLU A 69 -39.09 39.81 7.17
C GLU A 69 -39.68 38.78 8.13
N ARG A 70 -40.45 37.81 7.61
CA ARG A 70 -40.96 36.72 8.44
C ARG A 70 -39.86 35.85 9.04
N LEU A 71 -38.77 35.62 8.31
CA LEU A 71 -37.62 34.90 8.82
C LEU A 71 -36.90 35.64 9.93
N ASP A 72 -36.73 36.96 9.79
CA ASP A 72 -36.04 37.76 10.80
C ASP A 72 -36.79 37.77 12.14
N LEU A 73 -38.12 37.70 12.14
CA LEU A 73 -38.90 37.55 13.37
C LEU A 73 -38.73 36.19 14.04
N VAL A 74 -38.68 35.15 13.22
CA VAL A 74 -38.69 33.78 13.67
C VAL A 74 -37.29 33.34 14.12
N ARG A 75 -36.23 34.03 13.65
CA ARG A 75 -34.83 33.76 14.00
C ARG A 75 -34.56 33.75 15.52
N ASN A 76 -35.25 34.59 16.29
CA ASN A 76 -35.03 34.71 17.74
C ASN A 76 -35.93 33.77 18.58
N LEU A 77 -36.76 32.94 17.93
CA LEU A 77 -37.74 32.09 18.61
C LEU A 77 -37.30 30.62 18.63
N PRO A 78 -37.70 29.83 19.66
CA PRO A 78 -37.46 28.40 19.68
C PRO A 78 -38.14 27.67 18.51
N VAL A 79 -37.46 26.64 17.99
CA VAL A 79 -37.87 25.84 16.81
C VAL A 79 -39.27 25.22 16.93
N THR A 80 -39.75 24.98 18.16
CA THR A 80 -41.07 24.40 18.44
C THR A 80 -42.23 25.39 18.36
N HIS A 81 -41.98 26.69 18.18
CA HIS A 81 -43.03 27.70 18.20
C HIS A 81 -43.96 27.58 16.98
N SER A 82 -45.27 27.79 17.19
CA SER A 82 -46.32 27.82 16.14
C SER A 82 -46.05 28.78 14.97
N LEU A 83 -45.16 29.75 15.14
CA LEU A 83 -44.80 30.73 14.12
C LEU A 83 -43.95 30.11 13.01
N PHE A 84 -43.18 29.06 13.31
CA PHE A 84 -42.48 28.25 12.30
C PHE A 84 -43.47 27.49 11.41
N GLN A 85 -44.55 26.95 11.98
CA GLN A 85 -45.59 26.29 11.17
C GLN A 85 -46.32 27.29 10.27
N ALA A 86 -46.64 28.48 10.79
CA ALA A 86 -47.24 29.55 9.99
C ALA A 86 -46.29 30.04 8.88
N LEU A 87 -44.98 30.11 9.15
CA LEU A 87 -43.95 30.45 8.18
C LEU A 87 -43.85 29.39 7.07
N ASN A 88 -43.80 28.11 7.45
CA ASN A 88 -43.80 26.99 6.51
C ASN A 88 -45.02 27.02 5.58
N ASN A 89 -46.21 27.34 6.12
CA ASN A 89 -47.42 27.49 5.32
C ASN A 89 -47.34 28.67 4.33
N THR A 90 -46.65 29.77 4.71
CA THR A 90 -46.42 30.87 3.76
C THR A 90 -45.40 30.56 2.69
N PHE A 91 -44.38 29.77 2.99
CA PHE A 91 -43.49 29.24 1.95
C PHE A 91 -44.25 28.33 0.98
N GLU A 92 -45.07 27.40 1.46
CA GLU A 92 -45.89 26.56 0.59
C GLU A 92 -46.84 27.38 -0.29
N ARG A 93 -47.49 28.44 0.26
CA ARG A 93 -48.30 29.38 -0.53
C ARG A 93 -47.48 30.12 -1.60
N ALA A 94 -46.29 30.59 -1.25
CA ALA A 94 -45.41 31.27 -2.19
C ALA A 94 -45.02 30.35 -3.35
N LEU A 95 -44.73 29.07 -3.05
CA LEU A 95 -44.29 28.10 -4.05
C LEU A 95 -45.38 27.71 -5.04
N VAL A 96 -46.68 27.81 -4.70
CA VAL A 96 -47.77 27.60 -5.67
C VAL A 96 -47.63 28.50 -6.89
N THR A 97 -47.26 29.77 -6.68
CA THR A 97 -47.14 30.78 -7.74
C THR A 97 -45.70 30.94 -8.24
N MET A 98 -44.70 30.76 -7.36
CA MET A 98 -43.29 31.04 -7.63
C MET A 98 -42.39 29.79 -7.71
N HIS A 99 -42.94 28.62 -8.08
CA HIS A 99 -42.20 27.35 -8.12
C HIS A 99 -40.93 27.35 -9.00
N LYS A 100 -40.81 28.25 -9.99
CA LYS A 100 -39.64 28.33 -10.89
C LYS A 100 -38.46 29.15 -10.33
N MET A 101 -38.59 29.76 -9.14
CA MET A 101 -37.58 30.66 -8.59
C MET A 101 -36.67 29.98 -7.56
N PRO A 102 -35.38 29.74 -7.86
CA PRO A 102 -34.47 28.98 -6.97
C PRO A 102 -34.24 29.62 -5.61
N ARG A 103 -34.22 30.96 -5.53
CA ARG A 103 -33.88 31.65 -4.28
C ARG A 103 -34.91 31.42 -3.17
N ILE A 104 -36.20 31.34 -3.52
CA ILE A 104 -37.28 31.06 -2.57
C ILE A 104 -37.15 29.61 -2.07
N TRP A 105 -36.82 28.67 -2.96
CA TRP A 105 -36.53 27.29 -2.58
C TRP A 105 -35.35 27.21 -1.61
N ILE A 106 -34.21 27.83 -1.92
CA ILE A 106 -33.02 27.80 -1.04
C ILE A 106 -33.35 28.34 0.36
N MET A 107 -34.05 29.47 0.43
CA MET A 107 -34.49 30.02 1.73
C MET A 107 -35.41 29.04 2.47
N TYR A 108 -36.37 28.43 1.78
CA TYR A 108 -37.27 27.48 2.42
C TYR A 108 -36.52 26.24 2.92
N LEU A 109 -35.63 25.69 2.10
CA LEU A 109 -34.84 24.50 2.41
C LEU A 109 -33.92 24.76 3.62
N GLN A 110 -33.20 25.89 3.65
CA GLN A 110 -32.37 26.28 4.80
C GLN A 110 -33.19 26.36 6.10
N THR A 111 -34.40 26.90 6.02
CA THR A 111 -35.24 27.05 7.22
C THR A 111 -35.79 25.73 7.72
N LEU A 112 -36.02 24.77 6.81
CA LEU A 112 -36.44 23.42 7.16
C LEU A 112 -35.28 22.59 7.70
N THR A 113 -34.04 22.83 7.23
CA THR A 113 -32.84 22.18 7.80
C THR A 113 -32.62 22.66 9.24
N ASP A 114 -32.80 23.95 9.53
CA ASP A 114 -32.68 24.49 10.88
C ASP A 114 -33.77 23.92 11.82
N GLN A 115 -34.96 23.64 11.27
CA GLN A 115 -36.07 23.02 12.01
C GLN A 115 -35.90 21.51 12.29
N LYS A 116 -34.92 20.85 11.65
CA LYS A 116 -34.65 19.39 11.78
C LYS A 116 -35.85 18.48 11.46
N LEU A 117 -36.79 18.91 10.62
CA LEU A 117 -37.94 18.10 10.19
C LEU A 117 -37.58 17.16 9.03
N LEU A 118 -36.87 16.07 9.32
CA LEU A 118 -36.23 15.18 8.34
C LEU A 118 -37.08 14.78 7.13
N ALA A 119 -38.28 14.22 7.36
CA ALA A 119 -39.14 13.75 6.26
C ALA A 119 -39.62 14.91 5.38
N ARG A 120 -40.04 16.01 6.00
CA ARG A 120 -40.53 17.20 5.29
C ARG A 120 -39.40 17.87 4.51
N THR A 121 -38.22 17.99 5.10
CA THR A 121 -37.02 18.51 4.44
C THR A 121 -36.66 17.67 3.23
N ARG A 122 -36.62 16.33 3.35
CA ARG A 122 -36.36 15.43 2.21
C ARG A 122 -37.38 15.60 1.07
N HIS A 123 -38.68 15.57 1.38
CA HIS A 123 -39.72 15.72 0.37
C HIS A 123 -39.70 17.09 -0.32
N THR A 124 -39.33 18.15 0.40
CA THR A 124 -39.23 19.50 -0.17
C THR A 124 -37.98 19.66 -1.04
N PHE A 125 -36.85 19.05 -0.69
CA PHE A 125 -35.69 18.93 -1.59
C PHE A 125 -36.04 18.19 -2.88
N ASP A 126 -36.75 17.05 -2.78
CA ASP A 126 -37.21 16.30 -3.95
C ASP A 126 -38.15 17.14 -4.84
N ARG A 127 -39.09 17.87 -4.24
CA ARG A 127 -39.99 18.79 -4.96
C ARG A 127 -39.22 19.93 -5.63
N ALA A 128 -38.22 20.50 -4.96
CA ALA A 128 -37.39 21.57 -5.52
C ALA A 128 -36.64 21.10 -6.78
N LEU A 129 -36.03 19.91 -6.73
CA LEU A 129 -35.33 19.31 -7.87
C LEU A 129 -36.28 18.97 -9.04
N CYS A 130 -37.55 18.64 -8.77
CA CYS A 130 -38.55 18.42 -9.83
C CYS A 130 -39.06 19.73 -10.43
N ALA A 131 -39.19 20.78 -9.62
CA ALA A 131 -39.76 22.06 -10.06
C ALA A 131 -38.77 22.94 -10.83
N LEU A 132 -37.47 22.81 -10.54
CA LEU A 132 -36.42 23.66 -11.11
C LEU A 132 -35.71 22.98 -12.30
N PRO A 133 -35.29 23.75 -13.32
CA PRO A 133 -34.48 23.23 -14.42
C PRO A 133 -33.14 22.68 -13.94
N VAL A 134 -32.61 21.71 -14.68
CA VAL A 134 -31.34 21.01 -14.38
C VAL A 134 -30.17 21.99 -14.19
N THR A 135 -30.12 23.09 -14.94
CA THR A 135 -29.09 24.13 -14.84
C THR A 135 -29.03 24.85 -13.48
N GLN A 136 -30.05 24.68 -12.62
CA GLN A 136 -30.11 25.28 -11.29
C GLN A 136 -29.91 24.24 -10.18
N HIS A 137 -29.73 22.95 -10.53
CA HIS A 137 -29.61 21.86 -9.55
C HIS A 137 -28.35 21.99 -8.70
N ASP A 138 -27.25 22.50 -9.25
CA ASP A 138 -25.99 22.73 -8.52
C ASP A 138 -26.22 23.52 -7.21
N ARG A 139 -27.03 24.57 -7.28
CA ARG A 139 -27.33 25.46 -6.15
C ARG A 139 -28.20 24.82 -5.06
N ILE A 140 -28.89 23.73 -5.38
CA ILE A 140 -29.77 23.00 -4.46
C ILE A 140 -28.99 21.84 -3.83
N TRP A 141 -28.11 21.21 -4.60
CA TRP A 141 -27.28 20.09 -4.13
C TRP A 141 -26.36 20.51 -2.99
N GLU A 142 -25.74 21.69 -3.04
CA GLU A 142 -24.92 22.22 -1.94
C GLU A 142 -25.65 22.22 -0.57
N PRO A 143 -26.82 22.88 -0.40
CA PRO A 143 -27.62 22.78 0.82
C PRO A 143 -28.08 21.35 1.15
N TYR A 144 -28.31 20.52 0.13
CA TYR A 144 -28.82 19.16 0.34
C TYR A 144 -27.74 18.24 0.90
N LEU A 145 -26.49 18.36 0.45
CA LEU A 145 -25.35 17.63 0.99
C LEU A 145 -25.05 18.06 2.44
N VAL A 146 -25.15 19.36 2.73
CA VAL A 146 -25.02 19.87 4.11
C VAL A 146 -26.08 19.24 5.02
N PHE A 147 -27.35 19.20 4.57
CA PHE A 147 -28.42 18.53 5.33
C PHE A 147 -28.10 17.05 5.59
N VAL A 148 -27.64 16.34 4.56
CA VAL A 148 -27.32 14.91 4.63
C VAL A 148 -26.12 14.62 5.55
N SER A 149 -25.18 15.55 5.69
CA SER A 149 -24.05 15.44 6.63
C SER A 149 -24.39 15.75 8.09
N GLN A 150 -25.58 16.27 8.39
CA GLN A 150 -25.95 16.62 9.77
C GLN A 150 -26.19 15.37 10.64
N LYS A 151 -25.69 15.44 11.88
CA LYS A 151 -25.90 14.40 12.90
C LYS A 151 -27.40 14.28 13.23
N GLY A 152 -28.00 13.13 12.92
CA GLY A 152 -29.42 12.82 13.18
C GLY A 152 -30.21 12.38 11.95
N VAL A 153 -29.64 12.46 10.75
CA VAL A 153 -30.26 11.92 9.52
C VAL A 153 -30.01 10.40 9.43
N PRO A 154 -31.03 9.57 9.11
CA PRO A 154 -30.84 8.15 8.89
C PRO A 154 -29.85 7.87 7.75
N ILE A 155 -28.90 6.97 7.99
CA ILE A 155 -27.81 6.63 7.07
C ILE A 155 -28.36 6.21 5.69
N GLU A 156 -29.44 5.42 5.65
CA GLU A 156 -30.08 5.01 4.39
C GLU A 156 -30.60 6.18 3.56
N THR A 157 -31.13 7.23 4.21
CA THR A 157 -31.62 8.40 3.48
C THR A 157 -30.45 9.16 2.85
N SER A 158 -29.34 9.30 3.58
CA SER A 158 -28.11 9.87 3.09
C SER A 158 -27.55 9.09 1.90
N LEU A 159 -27.50 7.76 1.98
CA LEU A 159 -27.05 6.89 0.87
C LEU A 159 -27.87 7.09 -0.40
N ARG A 160 -29.20 7.12 -0.29
CA ARG A 160 -30.08 7.30 -1.46
C ARG A 160 -29.88 8.66 -2.13
N VAL A 161 -29.63 9.70 -1.33
CA VAL A 161 -29.36 11.05 -1.82
C VAL A 161 -28.01 11.10 -2.54
N TYR A 162 -26.95 10.60 -1.91
CA TYR A 162 -25.64 10.55 -2.56
C TYR A 162 -25.65 9.69 -3.83
N ARG A 163 -26.32 8.53 -3.84
CA ARG A 163 -26.47 7.70 -5.06
C ARG A 163 -27.19 8.45 -6.19
N ARG A 164 -28.12 9.36 -5.86
CA ARG A 164 -28.77 10.23 -6.85
C ARG A 164 -27.84 11.35 -7.31
N TYR A 165 -27.08 11.95 -6.39
CA TYR A 165 -26.09 12.98 -6.70
C TYR A 165 -25.00 12.46 -7.64
N LEU A 166 -24.50 11.24 -7.43
CA LEU A 166 -23.51 10.62 -8.31
C LEU A 166 -24.00 10.36 -9.74
N LYS A 167 -25.31 10.23 -9.96
CA LYS A 167 -25.87 10.17 -11.32
C LYS A 167 -25.88 11.53 -12.00
N TYR A 168 -25.91 12.60 -11.23
CA TYR A 168 -25.89 13.97 -11.73
C TYR A 168 -24.45 14.43 -11.97
N ASP A 169 -23.59 14.26 -10.97
CA ASP A 169 -22.18 14.60 -11.06
C ASP A 169 -21.28 13.44 -10.56
N PRO A 170 -20.74 12.62 -11.48
CA PRO A 170 -19.81 11.55 -11.15
C PRO A 170 -18.46 12.03 -10.60
N THR A 171 -18.13 13.33 -10.67
CA THR A 171 -16.82 13.82 -10.25
C THR A 171 -16.67 13.85 -8.72
N HIS A 172 -17.78 14.00 -7.99
CA HIS A 172 -17.81 14.08 -6.52
C HIS A 172 -17.86 12.70 -5.81
N ILE A 173 -17.37 11.62 -6.44
CA ILE A 173 -17.32 10.29 -5.82
C ILE A 173 -16.46 10.28 -4.55
N GLU A 174 -15.43 11.12 -4.46
CA GLU A 174 -14.57 11.19 -3.28
C GLU A 174 -15.27 11.69 -2.02
N ASP A 175 -16.18 12.66 -2.15
CA ASP A 175 -16.98 13.16 -1.03
C ASP A 175 -17.96 12.08 -0.55
N PHE A 176 -18.48 11.27 -1.47
CA PHE A 176 -19.32 10.12 -1.12
C PHE A 176 -18.52 9.03 -0.41
N ILE A 177 -17.31 8.71 -0.85
CA ILE A 177 -16.44 7.74 -0.18
C ILE A 177 -16.11 8.21 1.25
N GLU A 178 -15.76 9.49 1.42
CA GLU A 178 -15.50 10.06 2.74
C GLU A 178 -16.72 9.96 3.65
N PHE A 179 -17.93 10.22 3.12
CA PHE A 179 -19.17 10.01 3.84
C PHE A 179 -19.40 8.53 4.23
N LEU A 180 -19.12 7.58 3.34
CA LEU A 180 -19.27 6.15 3.64
C LEU A 180 -18.32 5.67 4.73
N VAL A 181 -17.06 6.13 4.68
CA VAL A 181 -16.04 5.88 5.71
C VAL A 181 -16.50 6.43 7.06
N ASN A 182 -17.01 7.67 7.09
CA ASN A 182 -17.55 8.27 8.32
C ASN A 182 -18.82 7.56 8.84
N SER A 183 -19.57 6.92 7.96
CA SER A 183 -20.82 6.20 8.27
C SER A 183 -20.61 4.71 8.57
N SER A 184 -19.36 4.28 8.74
CA SER A 184 -18.96 2.88 8.98
C SER A 184 -19.49 1.87 7.95
N LEU A 185 -19.67 2.27 6.70
CA LEU A 185 -20.09 1.41 5.59
C LEU A 185 -18.89 1.06 4.72
N TRP A 186 -18.00 0.23 5.26
CA TRP A 186 -16.69 -0.05 4.67
C TRP A 186 -16.77 -0.87 3.38
N GLN A 187 -17.71 -1.82 3.29
CA GLN A 187 -17.89 -2.64 2.09
C GLN A 187 -18.26 -1.77 0.87
N GLU A 188 -19.27 -0.91 1.01
CA GLU A 188 -19.68 -0.01 -0.08
C GLU A 188 -18.57 1.00 -0.42
N ALA A 189 -17.83 1.49 0.59
CA ALA A 189 -16.70 2.39 0.38
C ALA A 189 -15.59 1.71 -0.44
N ALA A 190 -15.23 0.47 -0.08
CA ALA A 190 -14.20 -0.30 -0.76
C ALA A 190 -14.58 -0.62 -2.22
N GLU A 191 -15.82 -1.02 -2.47
CA GLU A 191 -16.30 -1.30 -3.83
C GLU A 191 -16.28 -0.05 -4.72
N ARG A 192 -16.68 1.10 -4.17
CA ARG A 192 -16.67 2.37 -4.90
C ARG A 192 -15.25 2.87 -5.17
N LEU A 193 -14.36 2.76 -4.18
CA LEU A 193 -12.93 3.05 -4.37
C LEU A 193 -12.31 2.12 -5.43
N ALA A 194 -12.61 0.82 -5.40
CA ALA A 194 -12.12 -0.13 -6.39
C ALA A 194 -12.64 0.18 -7.80
N SER A 195 -13.91 0.57 -7.93
CA SER A 195 -14.48 1.03 -9.22
C SER A 195 -13.73 2.26 -9.74
N VAL A 196 -13.52 3.27 -8.89
CA VAL A 196 -12.79 4.50 -9.26
C VAL A 196 -11.35 4.21 -9.69
N LEU A 197 -10.69 3.24 -9.06
CA LEU A 197 -9.32 2.85 -9.40
C LEU A 197 -9.23 2.03 -10.71
N ASN A 198 -10.31 1.37 -11.11
CA ASN A 198 -10.39 0.68 -12.40
C ASN A 198 -10.70 1.64 -13.56
N ASP A 199 -11.29 2.80 -13.28
CA ASP A 199 -11.59 3.81 -14.29
C ASP A 199 -10.33 4.64 -14.62
N ASP A 200 -9.74 4.39 -15.79
CA ASP A 200 -8.51 5.05 -16.21
C ASP A 200 -8.69 6.57 -16.49
N GLU A 201 -9.92 7.01 -16.78
CA GLU A 201 -10.28 8.41 -17.04
C GLU A 201 -10.58 9.25 -15.79
N PHE A 202 -10.55 8.64 -14.58
CA PHE A 202 -10.90 9.36 -13.37
C PHE A 202 -9.82 10.39 -12.96
N TYR A 203 -10.26 11.65 -12.78
CA TYR A 203 -9.47 12.74 -12.23
C TYR A 203 -10.05 13.20 -10.90
N SER A 204 -9.23 13.19 -9.85
CA SER A 204 -9.58 13.67 -8.51
C SER A 204 -9.78 15.18 -8.50
N ILE A 205 -10.97 15.65 -8.08
CA ILE A 205 -11.20 17.08 -7.81
C ILE A 205 -10.31 17.57 -6.64
N LYS A 206 -10.07 16.70 -5.64
CA LYS A 206 -9.21 17.02 -4.48
C LYS A 206 -7.71 16.95 -4.81
N GLY A 207 -7.34 16.68 -6.07
CA GLY A 207 -5.95 16.58 -6.51
C GLY A 207 -5.20 15.37 -5.94
N LYS A 208 -5.92 14.36 -5.43
CA LYS A 208 -5.30 13.13 -4.95
C LYS A 208 -4.71 12.36 -6.12
N THR A 209 -3.48 11.86 -5.96
CA THR A 209 -2.89 10.94 -6.93
C THR A 209 -3.60 9.58 -6.87
N LYS A 210 -3.68 8.88 -8.01
CA LYS A 210 -4.21 7.51 -8.05
C LYS A 210 -3.49 6.60 -7.05
N HIS A 211 -2.19 6.79 -6.86
CA HIS A 211 -1.40 6.09 -5.84
C HIS A 211 -1.94 6.31 -4.42
N ARG A 212 -2.28 7.55 -4.06
CA ARG A 212 -2.83 7.86 -2.73
C ARG A 212 -4.22 7.27 -2.51
N LEU A 213 -5.08 7.29 -3.53
CA LEU A 213 -6.39 6.61 -3.48
C LEU A 213 -6.23 5.10 -3.31
N TRP A 214 -5.20 4.53 -3.94
CA TRP A 214 -4.89 3.11 -3.83
C TRP A 214 -4.38 2.74 -2.43
N LEU A 215 -3.52 3.57 -1.82
CA LEU A 215 -3.12 3.41 -0.42
C LEU A 215 -4.31 3.57 0.55
N GLU A 216 -5.20 4.53 0.31
CA GLU A 216 -6.44 4.70 1.11
C GLU A 216 -7.34 3.47 1.01
N LEU A 217 -7.45 2.85 -0.16
CA LEU A 217 -8.15 1.58 -0.33
C LEU A 217 -7.46 0.45 0.45
N CYS A 218 -6.14 0.32 0.36
CA CYS A 218 -5.40 -0.69 1.12
C CYS A 218 -5.58 -0.52 2.63
N ASP A 219 -5.43 0.69 3.16
CA ASP A 219 -5.61 0.99 4.58
C ASP A 219 -7.04 0.69 5.06
N LEU A 220 -8.05 0.93 4.20
CA LEU A 220 -9.44 0.60 4.51
C LEU A 220 -9.68 -0.91 4.55
N LEU A 221 -9.14 -1.64 3.56
CA LEU A 221 -9.25 -3.09 3.46
C LEU A 221 -8.53 -3.80 4.61
N THR A 222 -7.35 -3.32 5.03
CA THR A 222 -6.64 -3.90 6.18
C THR A 222 -7.39 -3.62 7.48
N ARG A 223 -7.82 -2.37 7.72
CA ARG A 223 -8.47 -2.01 8.99
C ARG A 223 -9.79 -2.75 9.21
N HIS A 224 -10.57 -2.95 8.16
CA HIS A 224 -11.90 -3.56 8.22
C HIS A 224 -11.96 -4.93 7.56
N ALA A 225 -10.89 -5.73 7.73
CA ALA A 225 -10.73 -7.04 7.10
C ALA A 225 -11.83 -8.06 7.42
N THR A 226 -12.48 -7.94 8.59
CA THR A 226 -13.56 -8.83 9.05
C THR A 226 -14.92 -8.49 8.44
N GLU A 227 -15.16 -7.21 8.12
CA GLU A 227 -16.45 -6.71 7.64
C GLU A 227 -16.52 -6.68 6.11
N VAL A 228 -15.38 -6.60 5.43
CA VAL A 228 -15.29 -6.58 3.96
C VAL A 228 -15.15 -8.00 3.41
N SER A 229 -16.27 -8.63 3.04
CA SER A 229 -16.32 -10.04 2.60
C SER A 229 -16.64 -10.24 1.11
N GLY A 230 -16.88 -9.19 0.33
CA GLY A 230 -17.31 -9.30 -1.08
C GLY A 230 -16.23 -9.06 -2.15
N LEU A 231 -15.06 -8.52 -1.78
CA LEU A 231 -13.99 -8.18 -2.72
C LEU A 231 -12.85 -9.19 -2.65
N ASN A 232 -12.29 -9.57 -3.81
CA ASN A 232 -11.04 -10.32 -3.89
C ASN A 232 -9.87 -9.40 -3.52
N VAL A 233 -9.71 -9.13 -2.22
CA VAL A 233 -8.67 -8.25 -1.67
C VAL A 233 -7.28 -8.65 -2.16
N ASP A 234 -7.00 -9.96 -2.21
CA ASP A 234 -5.73 -10.51 -2.72
C ASP A 234 -5.45 -10.08 -4.17
N ALA A 235 -6.44 -10.19 -5.06
CA ALA A 235 -6.29 -9.77 -6.45
C ALA A 235 -6.09 -8.24 -6.59
N ILE A 236 -6.75 -7.45 -5.75
CA ILE A 236 -6.62 -5.99 -5.74
C ILE A 236 -5.23 -5.57 -5.27
N ILE A 237 -4.75 -6.11 -4.15
CA ILE A 237 -3.44 -5.75 -3.60
C ILE A 237 -2.31 -6.24 -4.53
N ARG A 238 -2.42 -7.47 -5.06
CA ARG A 238 -1.49 -7.98 -6.09
C ARG A 238 -1.53 -7.17 -7.38
N GLY A 239 -2.71 -6.67 -7.77
CA GLY A 239 -2.87 -5.75 -8.88
C GLY A 239 -2.08 -4.45 -8.67
N GLY A 240 -2.08 -3.89 -7.47
CA GLY A 240 -1.27 -2.72 -7.17
C GLY A 240 0.21 -2.99 -7.03
N ILE A 241 0.63 -4.15 -6.49
CA ILE A 241 2.05 -4.55 -6.48
C ILE A 241 2.63 -4.61 -7.90
N ARG A 242 1.81 -5.00 -8.90
CA ARG A 242 2.24 -5.00 -10.31
C ARG A 242 2.26 -3.61 -10.95
N LYS A 243 1.36 -2.72 -10.54
CA LYS A 243 1.20 -1.38 -11.12
C LYS A 243 2.14 -0.35 -10.48
N PHE A 244 2.41 -0.48 -9.19
CA PHE A 244 3.22 0.44 -8.40
C PHE A 244 4.54 -0.23 -8.04
N THR A 245 5.64 0.33 -8.54
CA THR A 245 7.01 -0.10 -8.20
C THR A 245 7.50 0.51 -6.90
N ASP A 246 6.78 1.49 -6.37
CA ASP A 246 7.14 2.26 -5.20
C ASP A 246 6.44 1.70 -3.96
N GLU A 247 7.17 1.56 -2.85
CA GLU A 247 6.67 1.03 -1.56
C GLU A 247 6.06 -0.38 -1.62
N VAL A 248 6.52 -1.24 -2.53
CA VAL A 248 6.06 -2.64 -2.66
C VAL A 248 6.12 -3.39 -1.33
N GLY A 249 7.12 -3.08 -0.49
CA GLY A 249 7.24 -3.65 0.85
C GLY A 249 6.00 -3.42 1.70
N ARG A 250 5.50 -2.17 1.74
CA ARG A 250 4.32 -1.78 2.51
C ARG A 250 3.05 -2.50 2.04
N LEU A 251 3.00 -2.86 0.76
CA LEU A 251 1.83 -3.49 0.17
C LEU A 251 1.75 -4.96 0.53
N TRP A 252 2.89 -5.66 0.48
CA TRP A 252 3.01 -7.01 1.00
C TRP A 252 2.71 -7.08 2.50
N THR A 253 3.20 -6.12 3.30
CA THR A 253 2.88 -6.08 4.73
C THR A 253 1.39 -5.82 4.96
N SER A 254 0.76 -4.94 4.16
CA SER A 254 -0.68 -4.68 4.26
C SER A 254 -1.52 -5.92 3.89
N LEU A 255 -1.11 -6.67 2.86
CA LEU A 255 -1.77 -7.90 2.45
C LEU A 255 -1.65 -8.97 3.55
N ALA A 256 -0.46 -9.11 4.14
CA ALA A 256 -0.26 -10.03 5.25
C ALA A 256 -1.10 -9.63 6.47
N GLU A 257 -1.14 -8.34 6.84
CA GLU A 257 -1.96 -7.82 7.93
C GLU A 257 -3.46 -8.12 7.73
N TYR A 258 -3.96 -8.04 6.49
CA TYR A 258 -5.32 -8.42 6.15
C TYR A 258 -5.61 -9.90 6.49
N TYR A 259 -4.69 -10.83 6.20
CA TYR A 259 -4.87 -12.24 6.55
C TYR A 259 -4.68 -12.53 8.04
N ILE A 260 -3.79 -11.79 8.71
CA ILE A 260 -3.59 -11.85 10.16
C ILE A 260 -4.90 -11.49 10.87
N ARG A 261 -5.56 -10.41 10.47
CA ARG A 261 -6.85 -9.99 11.04
C ARG A 261 -8.00 -10.95 10.77
N ARG A 262 -7.87 -11.83 9.77
CA ARG A 262 -8.83 -12.92 9.47
C ARG A 262 -8.50 -14.24 10.18
N ASN A 263 -7.49 -14.26 11.06
CA ASN A 263 -6.96 -15.45 11.75
C ASN A 263 -6.45 -16.56 10.79
N LEU A 264 -6.06 -16.19 9.56
CA LEU A 264 -5.49 -17.12 8.59
C LEU A 264 -3.95 -17.00 8.58
N HIS A 265 -3.33 -17.42 9.69
CA HIS A 265 -1.90 -17.25 9.94
C HIS A 265 -1.00 -17.94 8.90
N GLU A 266 -1.34 -19.16 8.46
CA GLU A 266 -0.53 -19.87 7.46
C GLU A 266 -0.53 -19.14 6.10
N LYS A 267 -1.66 -18.58 5.69
CA LYS A 267 -1.72 -17.76 4.47
C LYS A 267 -0.92 -16.48 4.60
N ALA A 268 -0.92 -15.86 5.78
CA ALA A 268 -0.09 -14.67 6.04
C ALA A 268 1.41 -15.01 5.89
N ARG A 269 1.84 -16.18 6.37
CA ARG A 269 3.22 -16.68 6.19
C ARG A 269 3.56 -16.91 4.72
N ASP A 270 2.68 -17.57 3.98
CA ASP A 270 2.86 -17.79 2.53
C ASP A 270 3.09 -16.46 1.79
N ILE A 271 2.35 -15.42 2.17
CA ILE A 271 2.43 -14.08 1.59
C ILE A 271 3.72 -13.36 1.98
N PHE A 272 4.18 -13.52 3.22
CA PHE A 272 5.48 -12.99 3.65
C PHE A 272 6.64 -13.66 2.90
N GLU A 273 6.63 -14.98 2.76
CA GLU A 273 7.64 -15.72 2.00
C GLU A 273 7.61 -15.32 0.50
N GLU A 274 6.43 -15.21 -0.10
CA GLU A 274 6.27 -14.74 -1.48
C GLU A 274 6.80 -13.29 -1.64
N GLY A 275 6.48 -12.41 -0.70
CA GLY A 275 6.97 -11.03 -0.66
C GLY A 275 8.50 -10.98 -0.61
N ILE A 276 9.13 -11.76 0.27
CA ILE A 276 10.59 -11.82 0.40
C ILE A 276 11.25 -12.38 -0.88
N MET A 277 10.64 -13.37 -1.54
CA MET A 277 11.16 -13.95 -2.77
C MET A 277 11.06 -13.01 -3.97
N THR A 278 10.00 -12.20 -4.04
CA THR A 278 9.70 -11.34 -5.20
C THR A 278 10.39 -9.97 -5.14
N VAL A 279 10.69 -9.48 -3.94
CA VAL A 279 11.22 -8.13 -3.74
C VAL A 279 12.65 -7.97 -4.26
N VAL A 280 12.86 -6.85 -4.95
CA VAL A 280 14.16 -6.44 -5.52
C VAL A 280 14.85 -5.40 -4.64
N THR A 281 14.13 -4.54 -3.93
CA THR A 281 14.75 -3.46 -3.13
C THR A 281 15.12 -3.94 -1.72
N VAL A 282 16.26 -3.47 -1.18
CA VAL A 282 16.69 -3.81 0.19
C VAL A 282 15.76 -3.16 1.23
N ARG A 283 15.22 -1.98 0.92
CA ARG A 283 14.30 -1.26 1.82
C ARG A 283 13.00 -2.05 1.98
N ASP A 284 12.39 -2.46 0.88
CA ASP A 284 11.16 -3.25 0.92
C ASP A 284 11.39 -4.61 1.59
N PHE A 285 12.56 -5.23 1.36
CA PHE A 285 12.95 -6.46 2.05
C PHE A 285 13.02 -6.26 3.57
N SER A 286 13.64 -5.18 4.06
CA SER A 286 13.69 -4.90 5.50
C SER A 286 12.29 -4.72 6.07
N VAL A 287 11.44 -3.92 5.42
CA VAL A 287 10.07 -3.66 5.90
C VAL A 287 9.27 -4.96 6.02
N ILE A 288 9.32 -5.82 5.00
CA ILE A 288 8.63 -7.12 5.04
C ILE A 288 9.24 -8.03 6.09
N PHE A 289 10.57 -8.16 6.13
CA PHE A 289 11.25 -9.04 7.08
C PHE A 289 10.99 -8.63 8.53
N ASP A 290 11.13 -7.34 8.85
CA ASP A 290 10.91 -6.82 10.19
C ASP A 290 9.43 -7.03 10.61
N SER A 291 8.48 -6.84 9.69
CA SER A 291 7.06 -7.14 9.97
C SER A 291 6.77 -8.64 10.13
N TYR A 292 7.47 -9.51 9.39
CA TYR A 292 7.31 -10.95 9.49
C TYR A 292 7.89 -11.48 10.81
N SER A 293 9.06 -10.98 11.22
CA SER A 293 9.64 -11.29 12.53
C SER A 293 8.73 -10.82 13.66
N GLN A 294 8.22 -9.58 13.61
CA GLN A 294 7.25 -9.08 14.61
C GLN A 294 5.97 -9.93 14.64
N PHE A 295 5.50 -10.41 13.48
CA PHE A 295 4.35 -11.29 13.41
C PHE A 295 4.61 -12.63 14.13
N GLU A 296 5.71 -13.33 13.81
CA GLU A 296 6.03 -14.60 14.47
C GLU A 296 6.31 -14.42 15.97
N GLU A 297 6.98 -13.34 16.37
CA GLU A 297 7.18 -12.97 17.78
C GLU A 297 5.85 -12.71 18.50
N SER A 298 4.93 -11.95 17.89
CA SER A 298 3.61 -11.68 18.47
C SER A 298 2.76 -12.93 18.62
N MET A 299 2.85 -13.85 17.64
CA MET A 299 2.11 -15.11 17.66
C MET A 299 2.70 -16.07 18.70
N LEU A 300 4.03 -16.10 18.84
CA LEU A 300 4.73 -16.84 19.88
C LEU A 300 4.35 -16.32 21.26
N ALA A 301 4.39 -15.00 21.47
CA ALA A 301 4.03 -14.36 22.74
C ALA A 301 2.58 -14.67 23.14
N HIS A 302 1.62 -14.51 22.23
CA HIS A 302 0.23 -14.87 22.50
C HIS A 302 0.05 -16.35 22.85
N LYS A 303 0.80 -17.25 22.19
CA LYS A 303 0.72 -18.68 22.50
C LYS A 303 1.35 -18.99 23.86
N MET A 304 2.50 -18.39 24.19
CA MET A 304 3.14 -18.50 25.51
C MET A 304 2.22 -17.98 26.63
N GLU A 305 1.56 -16.84 26.44
CA GLU A 305 0.57 -16.32 27.39
C GLU A 305 -0.61 -17.27 27.57
N SER A 306 -1.14 -17.84 26.47
CA SER A 306 -2.26 -18.79 26.55
C SER A 306 -1.91 -20.07 27.32
N VAL A 307 -0.66 -20.54 27.20
CA VAL A 307 -0.18 -21.71 27.96
C VAL A 307 0.05 -21.36 29.43
N SER A 308 0.63 -20.18 29.71
CA SER A 308 0.78 -19.71 31.09
C SER A 308 -0.58 -19.58 31.81
N SER A 309 -1.61 -19.10 31.11
CA SER A 309 -2.96 -19.00 31.70
C SER A 309 -3.64 -20.36 31.89
N SER A 310 -3.37 -21.35 31.04
CA SER A 310 -3.93 -22.69 31.24
C SER A 310 -3.26 -23.42 32.40
N ASP A 311 -1.96 -23.20 32.61
CA ASP A 311 -1.22 -23.81 33.72
C ASP A 311 -1.68 -23.23 35.08
N GLU A 312 -1.98 -21.92 35.15
CA GLU A 312 -2.56 -21.30 36.36
C GLU A 312 -3.99 -21.80 36.69
N GLU A 313 -4.78 -22.16 35.67
CA GLU A 313 -6.11 -22.78 35.87
C GLU A 313 -6.01 -24.25 36.33
N GLU A 314 -4.97 -24.98 35.92
CA GLU A 314 -4.74 -26.37 36.36
C GLU A 314 -4.16 -26.44 37.79
N GLU A 315 -3.28 -25.52 38.19
CA GLU A 315 -2.77 -25.45 39.58
C GLU A 315 -3.87 -25.11 40.62
N GLY A 316 -4.96 -24.45 40.20
CA GLY A 316 -6.10 -24.14 41.07
C GLY A 316 -7.05 -25.31 41.37
N GLU A 317 -6.93 -26.44 40.66
CA GLU A 317 -7.75 -27.65 40.90
C GLU A 317 -7.02 -28.73 41.72
N GLU A 318 -5.70 -28.62 41.96
CA GLU A 318 -4.92 -29.64 42.69
C GLU A 318 -4.89 -29.46 44.22
N GLU A 319 -5.44 -28.39 44.80
CA GLU A 319 -5.45 -28.15 46.26
C GLU A 319 -6.70 -28.67 47.01
N ASN A 320 -7.49 -29.59 46.44
CA ASN A 320 -8.63 -30.20 47.13
C ASN A 320 -8.64 -31.75 47.14
N ASP A 321 -7.47 -32.39 47.17
CA ASP A 321 -7.36 -33.77 47.65
C ASP A 321 -7.05 -33.75 49.16
N VAL A 322 -8.07 -33.42 49.96
CA VAL A 322 -8.11 -33.80 51.37
C VAL A 322 -8.91 -35.10 51.46
N ASP A 323 -8.26 -36.14 51.96
CA ASP A 323 -8.84 -37.43 52.35
C ASP A 323 -10.23 -37.27 52.97
N ASP A 324 -11.29 -37.73 52.29
CA ASP A 324 -12.53 -38.13 52.93
C ASP A 324 -13.13 -39.32 52.17
N ASP A 325 -12.99 -40.50 52.78
CA ASP A 325 -13.76 -41.70 52.47
C ASP A 325 -15.26 -41.42 52.70
N GLU A 326 -16.07 -41.15 51.66
CA GLU A 326 -17.50 -41.50 51.68
C GLU A 326 -18.19 -41.45 50.29
N ASP A 327 -18.69 -42.62 49.91
CA ASP A 327 -19.80 -42.96 49.01
C ASP A 327 -19.86 -42.53 47.52
N VAL A 328 -19.80 -43.58 46.70
CA VAL A 328 -20.06 -43.62 45.26
C VAL A 328 -21.54 -43.33 44.96
N ARG A 329 -21.82 -42.16 44.37
CA ARG A 329 -23.00 -41.98 43.49
C ARG A 329 -22.57 -41.37 42.16
N LEU A 330 -22.81 -42.15 41.11
CA LEU A 330 -22.35 -41.96 39.74
C LEU A 330 -23.01 -40.77 39.03
N ASP A 331 -22.21 -39.73 38.73
CA ASP A 331 -22.49 -38.77 37.66
C ASP A 331 -21.64 -39.10 36.42
N LEU A 332 -22.17 -39.96 35.54
CA LEU A 332 -21.45 -40.45 34.34
C LEU A 332 -21.13 -39.37 33.28
N ASN A 333 -21.82 -38.24 33.27
CA ASN A 333 -21.62 -37.22 32.22
C ASN A 333 -20.44 -36.28 32.51
N LEU A 334 -20.07 -36.09 33.78
CA LEU A 334 -18.93 -35.26 34.16
C LEU A 334 -17.60 -36.00 33.90
N SER A 335 -17.60 -37.33 33.99
CA SER A 335 -16.41 -38.15 33.77
C SER A 335 -16.03 -38.25 32.30
N VAL A 336 -16.96 -38.20 31.35
CA VAL A 336 -16.63 -38.22 29.90
C VAL A 336 -15.95 -36.93 29.47
N ALA A 337 -16.43 -35.76 29.93
CA ALA A 337 -15.76 -34.49 29.64
C ALA A 337 -14.38 -34.39 30.32
N LYS A 338 -14.24 -34.87 31.56
CA LYS A 338 -12.94 -34.98 32.26
C LYS A 338 -12.02 -36.01 31.59
N LEU A 339 -12.53 -37.15 31.12
CA LEU A 339 -11.77 -38.14 30.36
C LEU A 339 -11.38 -37.62 28.98
N GLU A 340 -12.25 -36.89 28.28
CA GLU A 340 -11.93 -36.25 27.01
C GLU A 340 -10.86 -35.19 27.20
N LYS A 341 -10.95 -34.33 28.23
CA LYS A 341 -9.90 -33.36 28.59
C LYS A 341 -8.58 -34.05 28.96
N LYS A 342 -8.62 -35.12 29.76
CA LYS A 342 -7.43 -35.85 30.22
C LYS A 342 -6.82 -36.76 29.15
N ILE A 343 -7.64 -37.27 28.21
CA ILE A 343 -7.19 -37.97 27.01
C ILE A 343 -6.66 -36.97 25.97
N LEU A 344 -7.25 -35.78 25.82
CA LEU A 344 -6.71 -34.70 24.98
C LEU A 344 -5.39 -34.16 25.53
N ASN A 345 -5.31 -33.89 26.85
CA ASN A 345 -4.08 -33.50 27.54
C ASN A 345 -3.06 -34.67 27.59
N GLY A 346 -3.49 -35.92 27.38
CA GLY A 346 -2.58 -37.05 27.20
C GLY A 346 -2.13 -37.27 25.75
N PHE A 347 -2.79 -36.63 24.78
CA PHE A 347 -2.57 -36.88 23.37
C PHE A 347 -1.40 -36.02 22.86
N TRP A 348 -0.39 -36.70 22.33
CA TRP A 348 0.94 -36.29 21.83
C TRP A 348 1.13 -34.97 21.04
N LEU A 349 0.07 -34.17 20.86
CA LEU A 349 -0.03 -32.85 20.23
C LEU A 349 -0.22 -31.71 21.27
N HIS A 350 0.31 -31.85 22.48
CA HIS A 350 0.27 -30.76 23.47
C HIS A 350 1.02 -29.50 22.99
N ASP A 351 0.43 -28.35 23.29
CA ASP A 351 0.81 -26.99 22.91
C ASP A 351 2.29 -26.62 23.09
N THR A 352 3.02 -27.31 23.98
CA THR A 352 4.47 -27.12 24.17
C THR A 352 5.28 -27.46 22.92
N LYS A 353 4.91 -28.51 22.18
CA LYS A 353 5.57 -28.85 20.90
C LYS A 353 5.24 -27.86 19.79
N ASP A 354 4.08 -27.20 19.84
CA ASP A 354 3.74 -26.13 18.89
C ASP A 354 4.56 -24.87 19.17
N ILE A 355 4.81 -24.56 20.45
CA ILE A 355 5.73 -23.47 20.86
C ILE A 355 7.16 -23.78 20.40
N ASP A 356 7.68 -24.98 20.68
CA ASP A 356 9.02 -25.39 20.23
C ASP A 356 9.15 -25.34 18.71
N LEU A 357 8.11 -25.77 17.99
CA LEU A 357 8.07 -25.69 16.53
C LEU A 357 8.06 -24.24 16.03
N ARG A 358 7.38 -23.32 16.72
CA ARG A 358 7.37 -21.89 16.40
C ARG A 358 8.71 -21.22 16.70
N ILE A 359 9.34 -21.57 17.83
CA ILE A 359 10.70 -21.10 18.17
C ILE A 359 11.68 -21.58 17.09
N ALA A 360 11.65 -22.87 16.75
CA ALA A 360 12.51 -23.43 15.70
C ALA A 360 12.29 -22.75 14.34
N ARG A 361 11.05 -22.37 14.00
CA ARG A 361 10.76 -21.61 12.78
C ARG A 361 11.30 -20.18 12.84
N LEU A 362 11.15 -19.49 13.97
CA LEU A 362 11.68 -18.14 14.15
C LEU A 362 13.22 -18.15 14.06
N GLU A 363 13.86 -19.13 14.69
CA GLU A 363 15.30 -19.36 14.58
C GLU A 363 15.71 -19.64 13.14
N ASP A 364 14.99 -20.50 12.40
CA ASP A 364 15.26 -20.74 10.98
C ASP A 364 15.11 -19.46 10.14
N LEU A 365 14.08 -18.66 10.40
CA LEU A 365 13.86 -17.37 9.72
C LEU A 365 15.01 -16.39 9.98
N ILE A 366 15.45 -16.27 11.23
CA ILE A 366 16.57 -15.40 11.63
C ILE A 366 17.86 -15.88 10.99
N ASN A 367 18.12 -17.20 10.99
CA ASN A 367 19.28 -17.80 10.35
C ASN A 367 19.29 -17.62 8.83
N ARG A 368 18.11 -17.60 8.19
CA ARG A 368 17.95 -17.34 6.75
C ARG A 368 18.08 -15.86 6.37
N ARG A 369 17.99 -14.92 7.32
CA ARG A 369 18.06 -13.46 7.02
C ARG A 369 19.28 -13.07 6.17
N PRO A 370 20.52 -13.49 6.48
CA PRO A 370 21.69 -13.13 5.68
C PRO A 370 21.62 -13.74 4.27
N GLU A 371 21.10 -14.95 4.12
CA GLU A 371 20.93 -15.63 2.84
C GLU A 371 19.92 -14.87 1.95
N LEU A 372 18.79 -14.49 2.53
CA LEU A 372 17.71 -13.79 1.86
C LEU A 372 18.14 -12.36 1.47
N ALA A 373 18.79 -11.64 2.38
CA ALA A 373 19.33 -10.30 2.10
C ALA A 373 20.35 -10.32 0.96
N ASN A 374 21.25 -11.32 0.96
CA ASN A 374 22.21 -11.50 -0.13
C ASN A 374 21.50 -11.84 -1.46
N SER A 375 20.46 -12.68 -1.43
CA SER A 375 19.67 -12.99 -2.62
C SER A 375 19.00 -11.74 -3.24
N VAL A 376 18.52 -10.81 -2.41
CA VAL A 376 17.93 -9.53 -2.87
C VAL A 376 19.01 -8.65 -3.52
N LEU A 377 20.21 -8.57 -2.94
CA LEU A 377 21.32 -7.83 -3.53
C LEU A 377 21.76 -8.41 -4.89
N LEU A 378 21.73 -9.74 -5.03
CA LEU A 378 22.00 -10.41 -6.30
C LEU A 378 20.88 -10.20 -7.32
N ARG A 379 19.61 -10.08 -6.89
CA ARG A 379 18.50 -9.70 -7.77
C ARG A 379 18.65 -8.28 -8.32
N GLN A 380 19.15 -7.34 -7.52
CA GLN A 380 19.43 -5.98 -7.99
C GLN A 380 20.54 -5.95 -9.03
N ASN A 381 21.65 -6.61 -8.73
CA ASN A 381 22.84 -6.61 -9.58
C ASN A 381 23.45 -8.01 -9.67
N PRO A 382 22.98 -8.86 -10.61
CA PRO A 382 23.48 -10.23 -10.77
C PRO A 382 24.97 -10.31 -11.10
N HIS A 383 25.53 -9.25 -11.68
CA HIS A 383 26.93 -9.20 -12.11
C HIS A 383 27.90 -8.69 -11.03
N ASN A 384 27.44 -8.50 -9.78
CA ASN A 384 28.30 -8.06 -8.69
C ASN A 384 29.05 -9.25 -8.07
N VAL A 385 30.35 -9.34 -8.37
CA VAL A 385 31.23 -10.44 -7.96
C VAL A 385 31.42 -10.49 -6.43
N GLU A 386 31.47 -9.33 -5.77
CA GLU A 386 31.67 -9.25 -4.32
C GLU A 386 30.48 -9.83 -3.54
N GLN A 387 29.26 -9.64 -4.04
CA GLN A 387 28.06 -10.19 -3.40
C GLN A 387 27.98 -11.71 -3.54
N TRP A 388 28.45 -12.26 -4.67
CA TRP A 388 28.59 -13.71 -4.84
C TRP A 388 29.62 -14.31 -3.86
N HIS A 389 30.76 -13.63 -3.64
CA HIS A 389 31.72 -14.06 -2.62
C HIS A 389 31.14 -14.04 -1.21
N ARG A 390 30.39 -12.99 -0.86
CA ARG A 390 29.68 -12.93 0.44
C ARG A 390 28.69 -14.08 0.57
N ARG A 391 27.97 -14.43 -0.50
CA ARG A 391 27.06 -15.59 -0.51
C ARG A 391 27.79 -16.89 -0.18
N VAL A 392 28.96 -17.11 -0.76
CA VAL A 392 29.73 -18.34 -0.51
C VAL A 392 30.24 -18.39 0.92
N LYS A 393 30.69 -17.25 1.47
CA LYS A 393 31.10 -17.14 2.88
C LYS A 393 29.96 -17.47 3.83
N LEU A 394 28.73 -17.06 3.50
CA LEU A 394 27.54 -17.41 4.29
C LEU A 394 27.27 -18.92 4.30
N PHE A 395 27.67 -19.65 3.27
CA PHE A 395 27.52 -21.11 3.19
C PHE A 395 28.76 -21.90 3.69
N GLU A 396 29.65 -21.26 4.46
CA GLU A 396 30.77 -21.95 5.10
C GLU A 396 30.26 -23.07 6.00
N GLY A 397 30.61 -24.32 5.67
CA GLY A 397 30.16 -25.53 6.36
C GLY A 397 29.35 -26.50 5.50
N ASN A 398 28.75 -26.05 4.38
CA ASN A 398 28.06 -26.94 3.44
C ASN A 398 28.65 -26.87 2.02
N PRO A 399 29.56 -27.81 1.67
CA PRO A 399 30.21 -27.87 0.36
C PRO A 399 29.26 -27.89 -0.83
N THR A 400 28.10 -28.57 -0.69
CA THR A 400 27.16 -28.75 -1.80
C THR A 400 26.49 -27.42 -2.19
N LYS A 401 26.07 -26.63 -1.20
CA LYS A 401 25.49 -25.29 -1.42
C LYS A 401 26.54 -24.31 -1.95
N GLN A 402 27.79 -24.40 -1.49
CA GLN A 402 28.88 -23.59 -2.03
C GLN A 402 29.15 -23.90 -3.51
N ILE A 403 29.16 -25.18 -3.90
CA ILE A 403 29.32 -25.56 -5.30
C ILE A 403 28.15 -25.04 -6.14
N LEU A 404 26.91 -25.22 -5.69
CA LEU A 404 25.73 -24.75 -6.41
C LEU A 404 25.81 -23.22 -6.63
N THR A 405 26.10 -22.46 -5.58
CA THR A 405 26.21 -21.00 -5.67
C THR A 405 27.32 -20.54 -6.61
N TYR A 406 28.48 -21.20 -6.61
CA TYR A 406 29.51 -20.89 -7.61
C TYR A 406 29.09 -21.25 -9.03
N THR A 407 28.40 -22.38 -9.24
CA THR A 407 27.90 -22.72 -10.58
C THR A 407 26.84 -21.74 -11.08
N GLU A 408 25.98 -21.24 -10.21
CA GLU A 408 25.02 -20.17 -10.51
C GLU A 408 25.74 -18.84 -10.79
N ALA A 409 26.72 -18.47 -9.97
CA ALA A 409 27.52 -17.26 -10.14
C ALA A 409 28.22 -17.25 -11.51
N VAL A 410 28.86 -18.36 -11.87
CA VAL A 410 29.57 -18.50 -13.15
C VAL A 410 28.62 -18.42 -14.35
N ARG A 411 27.39 -18.93 -14.23
CA ARG A 411 26.38 -18.87 -15.30
C ARG A 411 25.77 -17.48 -15.46
N THR A 412 25.70 -16.69 -14.39
CA THR A 412 24.99 -15.41 -14.35
C THR A 412 25.90 -14.20 -14.53
N VAL A 413 27.18 -14.30 -14.16
CA VAL A 413 28.14 -13.20 -14.24
C VAL A 413 28.70 -13.09 -15.66
N ASP A 414 28.27 -12.07 -16.40
CA ASP A 414 28.90 -11.66 -17.65
C ASP A 414 30.23 -10.94 -17.34
N PRO A 415 31.39 -11.43 -17.79
CA PRO A 415 32.70 -10.81 -17.49
C PRO A 415 32.86 -9.37 -18.01
N ASN A 416 32.06 -8.98 -19.01
CA ASN A 416 32.10 -7.64 -19.61
C ASN A 416 31.29 -6.60 -18.79
N LYS A 417 30.26 -7.04 -18.08
CA LYS A 417 29.37 -6.20 -17.26
C LYS A 417 29.66 -6.33 -15.76
N ALA A 418 30.56 -7.23 -15.39
CA ALA A 418 30.88 -7.51 -14.01
C ALA A 418 31.48 -6.30 -13.29
N VAL A 419 30.94 -6.02 -12.11
CA VAL A 419 31.50 -5.05 -11.15
C VAL A 419 32.32 -5.85 -10.15
N GLY A 420 33.64 -5.70 -10.22
CA GLY A 420 34.59 -6.45 -9.39
C GLY A 420 35.61 -7.23 -10.24
N LYS A 421 36.19 -8.29 -9.65
CA LYS A 421 37.24 -9.12 -10.25
C LYS A 421 36.71 -10.52 -10.60
N PRO A 422 36.18 -10.78 -11.81
CA PRO A 422 35.53 -12.06 -12.14
C PRO A 422 36.42 -13.30 -11.95
N HIS A 423 37.73 -13.17 -12.20
CA HIS A 423 38.70 -14.27 -12.01
C HIS A 423 38.72 -14.80 -10.57
N THR A 424 38.41 -13.97 -9.58
CA THR A 424 38.41 -14.39 -8.17
C THR A 424 37.32 -15.42 -7.87
N LEU A 425 36.18 -15.40 -8.58
CA LEU A 425 35.14 -16.43 -8.43
C LEU A 425 35.67 -17.79 -8.88
N TRP A 426 36.32 -17.83 -10.04
CA TRP A 426 36.92 -19.05 -10.58
C TRP A 426 38.04 -19.60 -9.70
N VAL A 427 38.91 -18.72 -9.19
CA VAL A 427 40.00 -19.11 -8.28
C VAL A 427 39.44 -19.67 -6.97
N ASN A 428 38.48 -18.98 -6.33
CA ASN A 428 37.90 -19.47 -5.09
C ASN A 428 37.08 -20.75 -5.29
N PHE A 429 36.42 -20.90 -6.46
CA PHE A 429 35.73 -22.13 -6.82
C PHE A 429 36.71 -23.30 -6.97
N ALA A 430 37.85 -23.09 -7.63
CA ALA A 430 38.88 -24.11 -7.74
C ALA A 430 39.55 -24.44 -6.39
N ARG A 431 39.81 -23.44 -5.55
CA ARG A 431 40.31 -23.64 -4.17
C ARG A 431 39.34 -24.46 -3.31
N LEU A 432 38.03 -24.31 -3.52
CA LEU A 432 37.03 -25.15 -2.84
C LEU A 432 37.20 -26.63 -3.20
N TYR A 433 37.36 -26.96 -4.50
CA TYR A 433 37.63 -28.34 -4.92
C TYR A 433 39.00 -28.85 -4.46
N GLU A 434 40.01 -27.98 -4.42
CA GLU A 434 41.34 -28.28 -3.87
C GLU A 434 41.26 -28.70 -2.39
N ASN A 435 40.48 -27.97 -1.58
CA ASN A 435 40.23 -28.30 -0.18
C ASN A 435 39.53 -29.65 0.00
N HIS A 436 38.66 -30.03 -0.95
CA HIS A 436 38.01 -31.35 -0.99
C HIS A 436 38.87 -32.46 -1.61
N LYS A 437 40.15 -32.17 -1.93
CA LYS A 437 41.13 -33.08 -2.55
C LYS A 437 40.75 -33.58 -3.95
N ASP A 438 39.82 -32.89 -4.63
CA ASP A 438 39.42 -33.22 -6.00
C ASP A 438 40.13 -32.34 -7.02
N VAL A 439 41.40 -32.67 -7.24
CA VAL A 439 42.29 -31.96 -8.17
C VAL A 439 41.84 -32.11 -9.62
N ALA A 440 41.18 -33.23 -9.95
CA ALA A 440 40.71 -33.50 -11.32
C ALA A 440 39.61 -32.51 -11.72
N ASN A 441 38.60 -32.32 -10.86
CA ASN A 441 37.54 -31.35 -11.11
C ASN A 441 38.04 -29.90 -11.04
N ALA A 442 39.00 -29.59 -10.16
CA ALA A 442 39.65 -28.28 -10.12
C ALA A 442 40.31 -27.91 -11.48
N ARG A 443 40.98 -28.87 -12.15
CA ARG A 443 41.56 -28.65 -13.49
C ARG A 443 40.49 -28.35 -14.54
N VAL A 444 39.36 -29.05 -14.51
CA VAL A 444 38.25 -28.80 -15.44
C VAL A 444 37.68 -27.40 -15.24
N ILE A 445 37.62 -26.92 -14.00
CA ILE A 445 37.15 -25.57 -13.66
C ILE A 445 38.12 -24.52 -14.20
N PHE A 446 39.42 -24.69 -14.00
CA PHE A 446 40.42 -23.78 -14.55
C PHE A 446 40.42 -23.77 -16.09
N ASP A 447 40.29 -24.92 -16.74
CA ASP A 447 40.23 -24.99 -18.21
C ASP A 447 38.97 -24.28 -18.76
N LYS A 448 37.81 -24.42 -18.08
CA LYS A 448 36.61 -23.63 -18.39
C LYS A 448 36.83 -22.14 -18.17
N ALA A 449 37.48 -21.77 -17.07
CA ALA A 449 37.73 -20.37 -16.73
C ALA A 449 38.62 -19.66 -17.75
N VAL A 450 39.56 -20.37 -18.39
CA VAL A 450 40.44 -19.84 -19.46
C VAL A 450 39.65 -19.55 -20.76
N GLN A 451 38.58 -20.28 -21.03
CA GLN A 451 37.77 -20.10 -22.24
C GLN A 451 36.84 -18.88 -22.16
N VAL A 452 36.65 -18.31 -20.96
CA VAL A 452 35.79 -17.15 -20.72
C VAL A 452 36.49 -15.87 -21.19
N ASN A 453 35.77 -15.02 -21.93
CA ASN A 453 36.31 -13.77 -22.45
C ASN A 453 36.26 -12.66 -21.38
N TYR A 454 37.41 -12.28 -20.82
CA TYR A 454 37.52 -11.21 -19.82
C TYR A 454 37.80 -9.85 -20.45
N LYS A 455 37.35 -8.77 -19.79
CA LYS A 455 37.59 -7.39 -20.22
C LYS A 455 39.07 -6.99 -20.20
N THR A 456 39.82 -7.48 -19.21
CA THR A 456 41.25 -7.20 -19.03
C THR A 456 42.03 -8.51 -19.04
N VAL A 457 43.21 -8.50 -19.65
CA VAL A 457 44.02 -9.73 -19.73
C VAL A 457 44.75 -10.05 -18.43
N ASP A 458 44.87 -9.07 -17.53
CA ASP A 458 45.39 -9.28 -16.18
C ASP A 458 44.64 -10.38 -15.43
N HIS A 459 43.33 -10.49 -15.65
CA HIS A 459 42.47 -11.52 -15.06
C HIS A 459 42.83 -12.92 -15.55
N LEU A 460 43.14 -13.06 -16.84
CA LEU A 460 43.58 -14.31 -17.44
C LEU A 460 44.98 -14.69 -16.94
N ALA A 461 45.89 -13.71 -16.85
CA ALA A 461 47.23 -13.93 -16.32
C ALA A 461 47.19 -14.43 -14.87
N THR A 462 46.39 -13.80 -14.00
CA THR A 462 46.23 -14.27 -12.60
C THR A 462 45.64 -15.66 -12.51
N LEU A 463 44.73 -16.04 -13.41
CA LEU A 463 44.12 -17.37 -13.42
C LEU A 463 45.15 -18.46 -13.77
N TYR A 464 46.01 -18.21 -14.76
CA TYR A 464 47.12 -19.12 -15.08
C TYR A 464 48.14 -19.24 -13.95
N CYS A 465 48.47 -18.13 -13.28
CA CYS A 465 49.34 -18.15 -12.09
C CYS A 465 48.77 -19.01 -10.97
N GLU A 466 47.49 -18.81 -10.61
CA GLU A 466 46.82 -19.59 -9.56
C GLU A 466 46.69 -21.08 -9.91
N TRP A 467 46.47 -21.40 -11.19
CA TRP A 467 46.46 -22.79 -11.66
C TRP A 467 47.87 -23.42 -11.57
N ALA A 468 48.91 -22.69 -11.96
CA ALA A 468 50.29 -23.15 -11.81
C ALA A 468 50.66 -23.37 -10.34
N GLU A 469 50.29 -22.44 -9.45
CA GLU A 469 50.51 -22.57 -8.01
C GLU A 469 49.79 -23.81 -7.43
N MET A 470 48.56 -24.11 -7.86
CA MET A 470 47.84 -25.32 -7.46
C MET A 470 48.59 -26.59 -7.87
N GLU A 471 49.07 -26.69 -9.11
CA GLU A 471 49.85 -27.86 -9.57
C GLU A 471 51.20 -27.98 -8.83
N LEU A 472 51.81 -26.85 -8.47
CA LEU A 472 53.03 -26.82 -7.63
C LEU A 472 52.75 -27.32 -6.21
N ARG A 473 51.64 -26.92 -5.59
CA ARG A 473 51.21 -27.43 -4.26
C ARG A 473 51.02 -28.94 -4.25
N HIS A 474 50.52 -29.50 -5.35
CA HIS A 474 50.34 -30.95 -5.53
C HIS A 474 51.59 -31.68 -6.06
N LYS A 475 52.75 -31.02 -6.13
CA LYS A 475 54.03 -31.58 -6.60
C LYS A 475 54.02 -32.07 -8.06
N ASN A 476 53.11 -31.59 -8.89
CA ASN A 476 53.05 -31.94 -10.31
C ASN A 476 53.83 -30.93 -11.17
N PHE A 477 55.15 -30.93 -11.02
CA PHE A 477 56.04 -29.97 -11.69
C PHE A 477 55.99 -30.04 -13.22
N LYS A 478 55.80 -31.25 -13.79
CA LYS A 478 55.69 -31.42 -15.25
C LYS A 478 54.41 -30.77 -15.79
N GLY A 479 53.27 -31.01 -15.13
CA GLY A 479 51.99 -30.40 -15.50
C GLY A 479 52.01 -28.87 -15.38
N ALA A 480 52.60 -28.33 -14.31
CA ALA A 480 52.77 -26.89 -14.15
C ALA A 480 53.62 -26.26 -15.26
N LEU A 481 54.70 -26.95 -15.67
CA LEU A 481 55.60 -26.46 -16.71
C LEU A 481 54.94 -26.48 -18.09
N ASP A 482 54.21 -27.54 -18.42
CA ASP A 482 53.44 -27.61 -19.67
C ASP A 482 52.29 -26.61 -19.71
N LEU A 483 51.67 -26.32 -18.56
CA LEU A 483 50.67 -25.27 -18.43
C LEU A 483 51.28 -23.87 -18.69
N MET A 484 52.42 -23.56 -18.08
CA MET A 484 53.11 -22.29 -18.31
C MET A 484 53.60 -22.14 -19.75
N ARG A 485 54.02 -23.24 -20.40
CA ARG A 485 54.32 -23.26 -21.84
C ARG A 485 53.07 -22.95 -22.67
N ARG A 486 51.91 -23.49 -22.30
CA ARG A 486 50.64 -23.21 -22.98
C ARG A 486 50.20 -21.75 -22.81
N ALA A 487 50.43 -21.16 -21.64
CA ALA A 487 50.12 -19.76 -21.35
C ALA A 487 51.05 -18.76 -22.06
N THR A 488 52.30 -19.16 -22.32
CA THR A 488 53.32 -18.34 -23.01
C THR A 488 53.39 -18.58 -24.52
N ALA A 489 52.71 -19.61 -25.04
CA ALA A 489 52.55 -19.83 -26.47
C ALA A 489 51.63 -18.76 -27.10
N GLU A 490 51.89 -18.40 -28.36
CA GLU A 490 51.02 -17.46 -29.07
C GLU A 490 49.54 -17.95 -29.07
N PRO A 491 48.57 -17.06 -28.80
CA PRO A 491 47.17 -17.43 -28.87
C PRO A 491 46.80 -17.90 -30.28
N SER A 492 46.03 -18.99 -30.36
CA SER A 492 45.54 -19.53 -31.64
C SER A 492 44.68 -18.51 -32.40
N VAL A 493 44.59 -18.67 -33.72
CA VAL A 493 43.95 -17.72 -34.66
C VAL A 493 42.49 -17.40 -34.28
N GLU A 494 41.77 -18.33 -33.65
CA GLU A 494 40.40 -18.12 -33.15
C GLU A 494 40.32 -17.17 -31.95
N VAL A 495 41.33 -17.19 -31.09
CA VAL A 495 41.44 -16.30 -29.92
C VAL A 495 41.85 -14.89 -30.36
N LYS A 496 42.73 -14.77 -31.38
CA LYS A 496 43.04 -13.49 -32.06
C LYS A 496 41.83 -12.88 -32.79
N ARG A 497 40.86 -13.68 -33.25
CA ARG A 497 39.62 -13.19 -33.88
C ARG A 497 38.56 -12.69 -32.88
N ARG A 498 38.63 -13.11 -31.62
CA ARG A 498 37.64 -12.78 -30.57
C ARG A 498 38.06 -11.64 -29.64
N GLY A 499 39.33 -11.23 -29.66
CA GLY A 499 39.88 -10.18 -28.81
C GLY A 499 40.76 -9.18 -29.57
N ASN A 500 41.02 -8.03 -28.96
CA ASN A 500 41.86 -6.98 -29.55
C ASN A 500 43.32 -7.46 -29.68
N PRO A 501 43.95 -7.42 -30.88
CA PRO A 501 45.32 -7.92 -31.09
C PRO A 501 46.37 -7.31 -30.14
N ASN A 502 46.22 -6.04 -29.78
CA ASN A 502 47.14 -5.32 -28.88
C ASN A 502 47.04 -5.73 -27.40
N LEU A 503 45.96 -6.40 -27.00
CA LEU A 503 45.81 -6.90 -25.62
C LEU A 503 46.68 -8.15 -25.40
N PHE A 504 46.89 -8.96 -26.44
CA PHE A 504 47.60 -10.24 -26.34
C PHE A 504 49.12 -10.08 -26.20
N SER A 505 49.71 -9.05 -26.80
CA SER A 505 51.13 -8.73 -26.60
C SER A 505 51.41 -8.28 -25.16
N HIS A 506 50.55 -7.42 -24.60
CA HIS A 506 50.63 -7.00 -23.19
C HIS A 506 50.40 -8.16 -22.22
N ALA A 507 49.50 -9.09 -22.55
CA ALA A 507 49.23 -10.29 -21.79
C ALA A 507 50.44 -11.21 -21.66
N LEU A 508 51.13 -11.46 -22.78
CA LEU A 508 52.34 -12.29 -22.79
C LEU A 508 53.42 -11.68 -21.89
N ILE A 509 53.60 -10.35 -21.92
CA ILE A 509 54.57 -9.64 -21.07
C ILE A 509 54.21 -9.80 -19.59
N ILE A 510 52.94 -9.61 -19.21
CA ILE A 510 52.50 -9.72 -17.80
C ILE A 510 52.58 -11.16 -17.29
N ILE A 511 52.24 -12.15 -18.13
CA ILE A 511 52.39 -13.56 -17.80
C ILE A 511 53.87 -13.89 -17.59
N VAL A 512 54.77 -13.47 -18.49
CA VAL A 512 56.22 -13.70 -18.36
C VAL A 512 56.79 -13.05 -17.10
N LEU A 513 56.37 -11.83 -16.74
CA LEU A 513 56.80 -11.15 -15.51
C LEU A 513 56.33 -11.89 -14.26
N LYS A 514 55.05 -12.29 -14.17
CA LYS A 514 54.53 -13.04 -13.02
C LYS A 514 55.10 -14.46 -12.93
N VAL A 515 55.40 -15.10 -14.06
CA VAL A 515 56.10 -16.40 -14.11
C VAL A 515 57.51 -16.27 -13.53
N SER A 516 58.22 -15.15 -13.79
CA SER A 516 59.51 -14.88 -13.16
C SER A 516 59.38 -14.78 -11.64
N ASP A 517 58.39 -14.04 -11.13
CA ASP A 517 58.18 -13.89 -9.68
C ASP A 517 57.85 -15.22 -8.98
N ILE A 518 57.04 -16.09 -9.61
CA ILE A 518 56.71 -17.42 -9.06
C ILE A 518 57.95 -18.33 -9.04
N ALA A 519 58.81 -18.25 -10.07
CA ALA A 519 60.06 -18.99 -10.11
C ALA A 519 61.05 -18.54 -9.03
N ASP A 520 61.07 -17.24 -8.72
CA ASP A 520 61.93 -16.63 -7.71
C ASP A 520 61.49 -16.99 -6.27
N HIS A 521 60.19 -17.16 -6.01
CA HIS A 521 59.66 -17.49 -4.67
C HIS A 521 59.79 -18.97 -4.24
N HIS A 522 59.84 -19.92 -5.17
CA HIS A 522 59.75 -21.35 -4.86
C HIS A 522 61.07 -22.15 -5.01
N THR A 523 62.21 -21.47 -5.20
CA THR A 523 63.54 -22.10 -5.33
C THR A 523 63.49 -23.42 -6.10
N LEU A 524 62.91 -23.41 -7.30
CA LEU A 524 62.92 -24.56 -8.22
C LEU A 524 64.35 -24.70 -8.78
N PRO A 525 65.19 -25.63 -8.32
CA PRO A 525 66.62 -25.58 -8.62
C PRO A 525 66.97 -26.08 -10.02
N HIS A 526 66.02 -26.72 -10.72
CA HIS A 526 66.27 -27.27 -12.04
C HIS A 526 64.97 -27.27 -12.83
N LEU A 527 64.79 -26.27 -13.70
CA LEU A 527 64.31 -26.45 -15.08
C LEU A 527 64.08 -25.08 -15.73
N VAL A 528 64.77 -24.89 -16.86
CA VAL A 528 64.58 -23.84 -17.86
C VAL A 528 65.06 -22.46 -17.41
N SER A 529 66.32 -22.17 -17.77
CA SER A 529 66.91 -20.82 -17.69
C SER A 529 65.90 -19.77 -18.15
N ARG A 530 65.82 -18.65 -17.42
CA ARG A 530 65.23 -17.36 -17.84
C ARG A 530 65.31 -17.15 -19.37
N LYS A 531 66.44 -17.51 -19.99
CA LYS A 531 66.72 -17.45 -21.43
C LYS A 531 65.76 -18.24 -22.36
N GLU A 532 65.24 -19.40 -21.99
CA GLU A 532 64.43 -20.22 -22.91
C GLU A 532 62.96 -19.77 -22.99
N ILE A 533 62.43 -19.22 -21.89
CA ILE A 533 61.11 -18.57 -21.87
C ILE A 533 61.20 -17.18 -22.54
N LEU A 534 62.32 -16.48 -22.34
CA LEU A 534 62.59 -15.17 -22.95
C LEU A 534 62.93 -15.25 -24.45
N SER A 535 63.57 -16.31 -24.94
CA SER A 535 64.03 -16.39 -26.35
C SER A 535 62.94 -16.68 -27.37
N ARG A 536 61.75 -17.13 -26.94
CA ARG A 536 60.63 -17.43 -27.85
C ARG A 536 59.59 -16.31 -27.98
N SER A 537 59.73 -15.23 -27.23
CA SER A 537 58.89 -14.04 -27.41
C SER A 537 59.55 -13.12 -28.45
N SER A 538 59.09 -13.22 -29.69
CA SER A 538 59.40 -12.26 -30.78
C SER A 538 59.00 -10.81 -30.46
N TYR A 539 58.33 -10.57 -29.33
CA TYR A 539 57.97 -9.24 -28.82
C TYR A 539 59.00 -8.64 -27.84
N PHE A 540 59.97 -9.44 -27.34
CA PHE A 540 61.00 -8.93 -26.43
C PHE A 540 62.02 -8.03 -27.15
N GLU A 541 62.27 -8.27 -28.44
CA GLU A 541 63.08 -7.37 -29.28
C GLU A 541 62.41 -6.00 -29.50
N TYR A 542 61.07 -5.94 -29.50
CA TYR A 542 60.34 -4.67 -29.65
C TYR A 542 60.35 -3.80 -28.38
N PHE A 543 60.43 -4.40 -27.19
CA PHE A 543 60.42 -3.66 -25.93
C PHE A 543 61.77 -2.97 -25.64
N PHE A 544 62.88 -3.53 -26.12
CA PHE A 544 64.20 -2.92 -25.99
C PHE A 544 64.49 -1.81 -27.00
N PHE A 545 63.63 -1.63 -28.02
CA PHE A 545 63.76 -0.57 -29.01
C PHE A 545 62.94 0.69 -28.66
N TYR A 546 62.12 0.64 -27.60
CA TYR A 546 61.21 1.74 -27.20
C TYR A 546 61.43 2.23 -25.75
N LEU A 547 62.52 1.81 -25.11
CA LEU A 547 63.18 2.46 -23.97
C LEU A 547 64.48 3.09 -24.48
#